data_AF-C4JWR0-F1
#
_entry.id   AF-C4JWR0-F1
#
_cell.length_a   1.000
_cell.length_b   1.000
_cell.length_c   1.000
_cell.angle_alpha   90.00
_cell.angle_beta   90.00
_cell.angle_gamma   90.00
#
_symmetry.space_group_name_H-M   'P 1'
#
loop_
_entity.id
_entity.type
_entity.pdbx_description
1 polymer ?
#
loop_
_entity_poly.entity_id
_entity_poly.type
_entity_poly.pdbx_seq_one_letter_code
_entity_poly.pdbx_strand_id
1 'polypeptide(L)'
;MSGYKDPWETRQLEAEHFTPPLLLAARSGNTDLVKALLAYGANPNTPYHGIGGLRRDSDGSGLKAQAGFTCGRVIQSAMEYGHPEIVQLLLDAGADINLPRPVWPVPVWPVGGHVCEPVPRAVYLEVTAGLEAAMSARREAR
;
A
#
# COMPACT_ATOMS: atom_id res chain seq x y z
N MET A 1 -38.65 26.61 -8.74
CA MET A 1 -37.49 26.73 -9.66
C MET A 1 -36.87 25.35 -9.73
N SER A 2 -37.23 24.60 -10.77
CA SER A 2 -36.98 23.16 -10.89
C SER A 2 -35.52 22.87 -11.28
N GLY A 3 -34.73 22.41 -10.30
CA GLY A 3 -34.03 21.11 -10.32
C GLY A 3 -33.40 20.56 -11.59
N TYR A 4 -32.81 21.38 -12.47
CA TYR A 4 -31.96 20.84 -13.54
C TYR A 4 -30.65 20.31 -12.94
N LYS A 5 -30.50 18.98 -12.84
CA LYS A 5 -29.21 18.32 -12.59
C LYS A 5 -28.59 18.01 -13.95
N ASP A 6 -27.37 18.50 -14.16
CA ASP A 6 -26.63 18.28 -15.40
C ASP A 6 -26.37 16.78 -15.58
N PRO A 7 -26.84 16.13 -16.66
CA PRO A 7 -26.55 14.72 -16.93
C PRO A 7 -25.06 14.43 -17.16
N TRP A 8 -24.24 15.49 -17.33
CA TRP A 8 -22.79 15.43 -17.42
C TRP A 8 -22.09 15.91 -16.14
N GLU A 9 -22.79 16.04 -15.02
CA GLU A 9 -22.18 16.33 -13.71
C GLU A 9 -21.10 15.27 -13.46
N THR A 10 -19.84 15.64 -13.72
CA THR A 10 -18.71 14.74 -13.67
C THR A 10 -18.57 14.30 -12.23
N ARG A 11 -18.88 13.03 -11.95
CA ARG A 11 -18.57 12.42 -10.67
C ARG A 11 -17.10 12.70 -10.39
N GLN A 12 -16.82 13.50 -9.36
CA GLN A 12 -15.45 13.75 -8.93
C GLN A 12 -14.87 12.37 -8.57
N LEU A 13 -13.88 11.94 -9.35
CA LEU A 13 -13.16 10.71 -9.06
C LEU A 13 -12.19 11.04 -7.94
N GLU A 14 -12.62 10.79 -6.71
CA GLU A 14 -11.76 10.87 -5.53
C GLU A 14 -10.54 9.93 -5.67
N ALA A 15 -9.42 10.28 -5.03
CA ALA A 15 -8.18 9.50 -5.06
C ALA A 15 -8.38 8.03 -4.65
N GLU A 16 -9.34 7.77 -3.76
CA GLU A 16 -9.75 6.43 -3.33
C GLU A 16 -10.27 5.55 -4.48
N HIS A 17 -10.83 6.12 -5.56
CA HIS A 17 -11.26 5.37 -6.75
C HIS A 17 -10.07 4.84 -7.58
N PHE A 18 -8.87 5.37 -7.37
CA PHE A 18 -7.64 4.93 -8.04
C PHE A 18 -6.77 4.03 -7.15
N THR A 19 -7.33 3.53 -6.04
CA THR A 19 -6.62 2.60 -5.17
C THR A 19 -6.30 1.31 -5.94
N PRO A 20 -5.03 0.89 -6.04
CA PRO A 20 -4.69 -0.35 -6.72
C PRO A 20 -5.40 -1.55 -6.08
N PRO A 21 -6.06 -2.44 -6.86
CA PRO A 21 -6.77 -3.58 -6.30
C PRO A 21 -5.89 -4.48 -5.42
N LEU A 22 -4.62 -4.64 -5.82
CA LEU A 22 -3.63 -5.41 -5.06
C LEU A 22 -3.30 -4.77 -3.70
N LEU A 23 -3.34 -3.43 -3.60
CA LEU A 23 -3.15 -2.73 -2.32
C LEU A 23 -4.32 -2.99 -1.38
N LEU A 24 -5.56 -2.92 -1.86
CA LEU A 24 -6.74 -3.21 -1.04
C LEU A 24 -6.73 -4.65 -0.51
N ALA A 25 -6.39 -5.60 -1.38
CA ALA A 25 -6.26 -7.01 -1.02
C ALA A 25 -5.16 -7.22 0.05
N ALA A 26 -4.01 -6.56 -0.13
CA ALA A 26 -2.90 -6.63 0.82
C ALA A 26 -3.25 -6.02 2.18
N ARG A 27 -3.85 -4.82 2.22
CA ARG A 27 -4.24 -4.16 3.48
C ARG A 27 -5.30 -4.93 4.26
N SER A 28 -6.25 -5.54 3.55
CA SER A 28 -7.34 -6.31 4.15
C SER A 28 -6.93 -7.70 4.62
N GLY A 29 -5.71 -8.17 4.31
CA GLY A 29 -5.28 -9.52 4.66
C GLY A 29 -5.94 -10.60 3.78
N ASN A 30 -6.49 -10.23 2.62
CA ASN A 30 -7.18 -11.17 1.75
C ASN A 30 -6.18 -11.92 0.84
N THR A 31 -5.59 -12.97 1.40
CA THR A 31 -4.58 -13.82 0.76
C THR A 31 -5.06 -14.41 -0.57
N ASP A 32 -6.32 -14.85 -0.67
CA ASP A 32 -6.85 -15.47 -1.88
C ASP A 32 -7.00 -14.47 -3.03
N LEU A 33 -7.46 -13.25 -2.70
CA LEU A 33 -7.55 -12.17 -3.67
C LEU A 33 -6.15 -11.72 -4.13
N VAL A 34 -5.17 -11.66 -3.22
CA VAL A 34 -3.77 -11.38 -3.59
C VAL A 34 -3.25 -12.43 -4.57
N LYS A 35 -3.43 -13.72 -4.27
CA LYS A 35 -3.02 -14.81 -5.17
C LYS A 35 -3.66 -14.69 -6.55
N ALA A 36 -4.96 -14.44 -6.60
CA ALA A 36 -5.68 -14.27 -7.85
C ALA A 36 -5.12 -13.08 -8.66
N LEU A 37 -4.97 -11.91 -8.03
CA LEU A 37 -4.46 -10.71 -8.70
C LEU A 37 -3.04 -10.92 -9.25
N LEU A 38 -2.14 -11.52 -8.46
CA LEU A 38 -0.78 -11.85 -8.90
C LEU A 38 -0.78 -12.86 -10.06
N ALA A 39 -1.65 -13.88 -10.01
CA ALA A 39 -1.81 -14.85 -11.09
C ALA A 39 -2.28 -14.21 -12.42
N TYR A 40 -3.07 -13.13 -12.34
CA TYR A 40 -3.48 -12.33 -13.50
C TYR A 40 -2.46 -11.24 -13.88
N GLY A 41 -1.24 -11.27 -13.34
CA GLY A 41 -0.16 -10.36 -13.73
C GLY A 41 -0.18 -9.00 -13.04
N ALA A 42 -0.87 -8.87 -11.89
CA ALA A 42 -0.76 -7.66 -11.08
C ALA A 42 0.70 -7.43 -10.67
N ASN A 43 1.19 -6.20 -10.85
CA ASN A 43 2.58 -5.86 -10.54
C ASN A 43 2.79 -5.87 -9.01
N PRO A 44 3.66 -6.74 -8.45
CA PRO A 44 3.92 -6.80 -7.01
C PRO A 44 4.65 -5.55 -6.49
N ASN A 45 5.28 -4.76 -7.38
CA ASN A 45 5.99 -3.52 -7.06
C ASN A 45 5.11 -2.26 -7.18
N THR A 46 3.79 -2.44 -7.28
CA THR A 46 2.83 -1.34 -7.47
C THR A 46 3.01 -0.25 -6.41
N PRO A 47 3.32 1.00 -6.81
CA PRO A 47 3.35 2.13 -5.91
C PRO A 47 1.94 2.63 -5.59
N TYR A 48 1.80 3.32 -4.47
CA TYR A 48 0.60 4.06 -4.10
C TYR A 48 0.96 5.35 -3.36
N HIS A 49 0.01 6.29 -3.36
CA HIS A 49 0.25 7.67 -2.96
C HIS A 49 -1.01 8.29 -2.36
N GLY A 50 -0.86 9.00 -1.24
CA GLY A 50 -1.98 9.69 -0.58
C GLY A 50 -3.04 8.74 -0.03
N ILE A 51 -2.70 7.49 0.27
CA ILE A 51 -3.65 6.48 0.76
C ILE A 51 -3.32 6.15 2.22
N GLY A 52 -4.00 6.84 3.13
CA GLY A 52 -3.89 6.58 4.57
C GLY A 52 -4.83 5.47 5.06
N GLY A 53 -4.84 5.29 6.38
CA GLY A 53 -5.87 4.55 7.10
C GLY A 53 -5.34 3.97 8.39
N LEU A 54 -6.06 3.00 8.93
CA LEU A 54 -5.83 2.49 10.26
C LEU A 54 -5.21 1.09 10.22
N ARG A 55 -4.07 0.92 10.91
CA ARG A 55 -3.44 -0.37 11.17
C ARG A 55 -3.69 -0.81 12.61
N ARG A 56 -3.45 -2.07 12.90
CA ARG A 56 -3.46 -2.56 14.29
C ARG A 56 -2.24 -2.00 15.02
N ASP A 57 -2.42 -1.58 16.26
CA ASP A 57 -1.31 -1.14 17.08
C ASP A 57 -0.44 -2.34 17.49
N SER A 58 0.86 -2.11 17.62
CA SER A 58 1.86 -3.14 17.92
C SER A 58 1.97 -3.44 19.42
N ASP A 59 1.29 -2.67 20.27
CA ASP A 59 1.23 -2.83 21.72
C ASP A 59 0.35 -4.00 22.20
N GLY A 60 -0.32 -4.70 21.29
CA GLY A 60 -1.22 -5.82 21.61
C GLY A 60 -2.55 -5.39 22.21
N SER A 61 -2.82 -4.09 22.36
CA SER A 61 -4.09 -3.55 22.89
C SER A 61 -5.29 -3.84 21.98
N GLY A 62 -5.03 -4.15 20.71
CA GLY A 62 -6.06 -4.29 19.68
C GLY A 62 -6.62 -2.95 19.21
N LEU A 63 -6.10 -1.82 19.70
CA LEU A 63 -6.44 -0.50 19.19
C LEU A 63 -5.94 -0.31 17.76
N LYS A 64 -6.57 0.64 17.08
CA LYS A 64 -6.22 1.04 15.73
C LYS A 64 -5.37 2.31 15.78
N ALA A 65 -4.18 2.25 15.19
CA ALA A 65 -3.27 3.39 15.04
C ALA A 65 -3.25 3.85 13.58
N GLN A 66 -2.87 5.10 13.35
CA GLN A 66 -2.68 5.60 12.00
C GLN A 66 -1.51 4.87 11.33
N ALA A 67 -1.73 4.39 10.11
CA ALA A 67 -0.66 3.84 9.27
C ALA A 67 0.33 4.95 8.92
N GLY A 68 1.63 4.67 9.10
CA GLY A 68 2.73 5.55 8.78
C GLY A 68 3.06 5.59 7.29
N PHE A 69 2.83 4.51 6.54
CA PHE A 69 3.00 4.52 5.08
C PHE A 69 1.71 5.01 4.40
N THR A 70 1.60 6.32 4.19
CA THR A 70 0.57 6.91 3.31
C THR A 70 0.98 6.87 1.83
N CYS A 71 2.28 6.74 1.58
CA CYS A 71 2.90 6.59 0.27
C CYS A 71 3.96 5.49 0.34
N GLY A 72 3.98 4.60 -0.64
CA GLY A 72 4.90 3.48 -0.63
C GLY A 72 4.55 2.44 -1.68
N ARG A 73 4.94 1.19 -1.42
CA ARG A 73 4.60 0.03 -2.25
C ARG A 73 3.74 -0.96 -1.49
N VAL A 74 2.96 -1.74 -2.23
CA VAL A 74 2.05 -2.75 -1.67
C VAL A 74 2.73 -3.60 -0.59
N ILE A 75 3.97 -4.04 -0.81
CA ILE A 75 4.71 -4.87 0.14
C ILE A 75 4.98 -4.20 1.50
N GLN A 76 5.25 -2.89 1.51
CA GLN A 76 5.43 -2.12 2.75
C GLN A 76 4.10 -2.03 3.50
N SER A 77 3.00 -1.86 2.77
CA SER A 77 1.66 -1.84 3.37
C SER A 77 1.27 -3.22 3.93
N ALA A 78 1.55 -4.31 3.22
CA ALA A 78 1.28 -5.65 3.72
C ALA A 78 2.03 -5.94 5.03
N MET A 79 3.31 -5.54 5.11
CA MET A 79 4.11 -5.69 6.32
C MET A 79 3.60 -4.80 7.46
N GLU A 80 3.33 -3.52 7.20
CA GLU A 80 2.81 -2.61 8.23
C GLU A 80 1.45 -3.05 8.80
N TYR A 81 0.62 -3.69 8.00
CA TYR A 81 -0.68 -4.22 8.45
C TYR A 81 -0.57 -5.60 9.12
N GLY A 82 0.63 -6.17 9.18
CA GLY A 82 0.89 -7.43 9.88
C GLY A 82 0.47 -8.68 9.11
N HIS A 83 0.61 -8.67 7.77
CA HIS A 83 0.24 -9.79 6.89
C HIS A 83 1.48 -10.47 6.28
N PRO A 84 2.29 -11.22 7.07
CA PRO A 84 3.54 -11.80 6.59
C PRO A 84 3.35 -12.85 5.48
N GLU A 85 2.22 -13.55 5.44
CA GLU A 85 1.89 -14.51 4.38
C GLU A 85 1.74 -13.79 3.02
N ILE A 86 1.10 -12.62 3.02
CA ILE A 86 0.98 -11.78 1.83
C ILE A 86 2.33 -11.23 1.41
N VAL A 87 3.19 -10.88 2.37
CA VAL A 87 4.58 -10.46 2.09
C VAL A 87 5.32 -11.57 1.35
N GLN A 88 5.24 -12.82 1.80
CA GLN A 88 5.87 -13.94 1.11
C GLN A 88 5.33 -14.13 -0.32
N LEU A 89 4.00 -14.05 -0.50
CA LEU A 89 3.39 -14.11 -1.84
C LEU A 89 3.90 -13.01 -2.79
N LEU A 90 4.04 -11.78 -2.27
CA LEU A 90 4.57 -10.65 -3.05
C LEU A 90 6.05 -10.86 -3.39
N LEU A 91 6.86 -11.36 -2.45
CA LEU A 91 8.27 -11.71 -2.69
C LEU A 91 8.41 -12.81 -3.73
N ASP A 92 7.57 -13.84 -3.67
CA ASP A 92 7.53 -14.94 -4.64
C ASP A 92 7.13 -14.48 -6.04
N ALA A 93 6.23 -13.49 -6.12
CA ALA A 93 5.89 -12.81 -7.37
C ALA A 93 6.97 -11.85 -7.89
N GLY A 94 8.06 -11.62 -7.16
CA GLY A 94 9.18 -10.75 -7.58
C GLY A 94 9.09 -9.32 -7.07
N ALA A 95 8.45 -9.08 -5.92
CA ALA A 95 8.56 -7.80 -5.21
C ALA A 95 10.03 -7.52 -4.83
N ASP A 96 10.49 -6.30 -5.10
CA ASP A 96 11.81 -5.80 -4.74
C ASP A 96 11.70 -4.76 -3.63
N ILE A 97 12.25 -5.10 -2.46
CA ILE A 97 12.24 -4.26 -1.26
C ILE A 97 13.25 -3.10 -1.34
N ASN A 98 14.20 -3.16 -2.29
CA ASN A 98 15.27 -2.17 -2.43
C ASN A 98 14.93 -1.05 -3.42
N LEU A 99 13.74 -1.09 -4.01
CA LEU A 99 13.31 -0.03 -4.92
C LEU A 99 13.28 1.32 -4.19
N PRO A 100 13.74 2.40 -4.83
CA PRO A 100 13.64 3.72 -4.25
C PRO A 100 12.18 4.03 -3.94
N ARG A 101 11.99 4.81 -2.87
CA ARG A 101 10.66 5.27 -2.45
C ARG A 101 9.99 5.88 -3.68
N PRO A 102 8.78 5.41 -4.05
CA PRO A 102 8.07 6.04 -5.15
C PRO A 102 7.84 7.49 -4.75
N VAL A 103 8.34 8.42 -5.56
CA VAL A 103 8.14 9.84 -5.39
C VAL A 103 7.09 10.23 -6.41
N TRP A 104 5.92 10.65 -5.94
CA TRP A 104 5.00 11.35 -6.83
C TRP A 104 5.66 12.69 -7.17
N PRO A 105 5.74 13.10 -8.44
CA PRO A 105 6.26 14.42 -8.77
C PRO A 105 5.49 15.44 -7.91
N VAL A 106 6.24 16.27 -7.18
CA VAL A 106 5.68 17.39 -6.42
C VAL A 106 4.65 18.11 -7.29
N PRO A 107 3.49 18.53 -6.74
CA PRO A 107 2.41 19.11 -7.53
C PRO A 107 2.93 20.18 -8.48
N VAL A 108 2.94 19.86 -9.78
CA VAL A 108 3.22 20.81 -10.85
C VAL A 108 1.86 21.08 -11.48
N TRP A 109 1.41 22.33 -11.41
CA TRP A 109 0.18 22.74 -12.09
C TRP A 109 0.17 22.25 -13.56
N PRO A 110 -0.91 21.61 -14.08
CA PRO A 110 -2.26 21.44 -13.50
C PRO A 110 -2.48 20.07 -12.79
N VAL A 111 -1.44 19.27 -12.58
CA VAL A 111 -1.57 17.94 -11.98
C VAL A 111 -1.69 18.09 -10.47
N GLY A 112 -2.89 17.81 -9.93
CA GLY A 112 -3.09 17.67 -8.50
C GLY A 112 -2.10 16.66 -7.93
N GLY A 113 -1.22 17.12 -7.04
CA GLY A 113 -0.26 16.28 -6.32
C GLY A 113 -0.47 16.43 -4.83
N HIS A 114 0.18 15.58 -4.06
CA HIS A 114 0.30 15.71 -2.61
C HIS A 114 1.77 15.64 -2.22
N VAL A 115 2.11 16.19 -1.07
CA VAL A 115 3.43 16.01 -0.48
C VAL A 115 3.44 14.66 0.23
N CYS A 116 4.37 13.79 -0.13
CA CYS A 116 4.56 12.54 0.58
C CYS A 116 5.00 12.84 2.02
N GLU A 117 4.14 12.55 2.99
CA GLU A 117 4.47 12.74 4.40
C GLU A 117 5.61 11.81 4.81
N PRO A 118 6.54 12.28 5.67
CA PRO A 118 7.60 11.43 6.18
C PRO A 118 7.02 10.32 7.06
N VAL A 119 7.41 9.08 6.78
CA VAL A 119 7.06 7.93 7.63
C VAL A 119 7.77 8.08 8.98
N PRO A 120 7.08 7.91 10.13
CA PRO A 120 7.73 7.93 11.44
C PRO A 120 8.90 6.93 11.50
N ARG A 121 10.05 7.37 12.04
CA ARG A 121 11.29 6.56 12.04
C ARG A 121 11.09 5.16 12.62
N ALA A 122 10.34 5.05 13.72
CA ALA A 122 10.07 3.77 14.36
C ALA A 122 9.36 2.79 13.40
N VAL A 123 8.29 3.25 12.75
CA VAL A 123 7.52 2.47 11.77
C VAL A 123 8.36 2.10 10.56
N TYR A 124 9.18 3.03 10.06
CA TYR A 124 10.07 2.76 8.92
C TYR A 124 11.07 1.64 9.24
N LEU A 125 11.71 1.70 10.42
CA LEU A 125 12.69 0.70 10.84
C LEU A 125 12.04 -0.67 11.07
N GLU A 126 10.87 -0.69 11.72
CA GLU A 126 10.09 -1.91 11.95
C GLU A 126 9.75 -2.63 10.63
N VAL A 127 9.14 -1.89 9.69
CA VAL A 127 8.73 -2.45 8.40
C VAL A 127 9.94 -2.91 7.58
N THR A 128 11.02 -2.11 7.56
CA THR A 128 12.24 -2.47 6.81
C THR A 128 12.88 -3.73 7.38
N ALA A 129 13.07 -3.81 8.70
CA ALA A 129 13.63 -4.97 9.35
C ALA A 129 12.76 -6.23 9.15
N GLY A 130 11.44 -6.09 9.21
CA GLY A 130 10.51 -7.19 8.94
C GLY A 130 10.63 -7.71 7.51
N LEU A 131 10.78 -6.82 6.53
CA LEU A 131 10.95 -7.21 5.11
C LEU A 131 12.31 -7.89 4.85
N GLU A 132 13.37 -7.40 5.47
CA GLU A 132 14.70 -8.02 5.40
C GLU A 132 14.71 -9.41 6.04
N ALA A 133 14.02 -9.58 7.18
CA ALA A 133 13.85 -10.87 7.83
C ALA A 133 13.06 -11.84 6.94
N ALA A 134 11.95 -11.38 6.34
CA ALA A 134 11.14 -12.17 5.40
C ALA A 134 11.95 -12.63 4.17
N MET A 135 12.80 -11.76 3.64
CA MET A 135 13.72 -12.07 2.54
C MET A 135 14.81 -13.07 2.93
N SER A 136 15.35 -12.96 4.15
CA SER A 136 16.37 -13.88 4.66
C SER A 136 15.78 -15.28 4.85
N ALA A 137 14.60 -15.38 5.49
CA ALA A 137 13.89 -16.64 5.67
C ALA A 137 13.58 -17.34 4.33
N ARG A 138 13.24 -16.56 3.28
CA ARG A 138 13.02 -17.08 1.93
C ARG A 138 14.29 -17.66 1.29
N ARG A 139 15.45 -17.04 1.53
CA ARG A 139 16.75 -17.52 1.02
C ARG A 139 17.16 -18.83 1.67
N GLU A 140 16.87 -19.01 2.95
CA GLU A 140 17.18 -20.22 3.71
C GLU A 140 16.29 -21.41 3.34
N ALA A 141 15.06 -21.15 2.87
CA ALA A 141 14.10 -22.18 2.46
C ALA A 141 14.32 -22.72 1.03
N ARG A 142 15.35 -22.26 0.31
CA ARG A 142 15.64 -22.60 -1.09
C ARG A 142 16.93 -23.40 -1.22
#